data_AF-C9SAM7-F1
#
_entry.id   AF-C9SAM7-F1
#
_cell.length_a   1.000
_cell.length_b   1.000
_cell.length_c   1.000
_cell.angle_alpha   90.00
_cell.angle_beta   90.00
_cell.angle_gamma   90.00
#
_symmetry.space_group_name_H-M   'P 1'
#
loop_
_entity.id
_entity.type
_entity.pdbx_description
1 polymer ?
#
loop_
_entity_poly.entity_id
_entity_poly.type
_entity_poly.pdbx_seq_one_letter_code
_entity_poly.pdbx_strand_id
1 'polypeptide(L)'
;MTDQVQLRIAIVGAGIAGLTAAIALQRYVNIDVHVYERATELREIGATIALGPNGLKTLERLGVSDVLDDSIAFRNKSGRPMIYQ
;
A
#
# COMPACT_ATOMS: atom_id res chain seq x y z
N MET A 1 21.26 2.46 28.86
CA MET A 1 19.85 2.70 28.46
C MET A 1 19.89 3.83 27.45
N THR A 2 20.04 3.52 26.16
CA THR A 2 20.04 4.54 25.11
C THR A 2 18.58 4.90 24.84
N ASP A 3 18.21 6.13 25.17
CA ASP A 3 16.94 6.73 24.77
C ASP A 3 16.97 6.87 23.24
N GLN A 4 16.42 5.87 22.55
CA GLN A 4 16.36 5.88 21.09
C GLN A 4 15.24 6.83 20.70
N VAL A 5 15.60 7.96 20.11
CA VAL A 5 14.64 8.96 19.64
C VAL A 5 13.71 8.31 18.62
N GLN A 6 12.43 8.23 18.97
CA GLN A 6 11.39 7.72 18.09
C GLN A 6 11.06 8.77 17.01
N LEU A 7 11.27 8.42 15.74
CA LEU A 7 10.92 9.29 14.61
C LEU A 7 9.41 9.30 14.42
N ARG A 8 8.78 10.46 14.61
CA ARG A 8 7.34 10.64 14.38
C ARG A 8 7.08 11.13 12.97
N ILE A 9 6.18 10.45 12.26
CA ILE A 9 5.85 10.73 10.86
C ILE A 9 4.33 10.95 10.76
N ALA A 10 3.94 12.10 10.22
CA ALA A 10 2.57 12.38 9.84
C ALA A 10 2.40 12.18 8.33
N ILE A 11 1.43 11.35 7.95
CA ILE A 11 1.01 11.14 6.55
C ILE A 11 -0.35 11.78 6.36
N VAL A 12 -0.45 12.73 5.42
CA VAL A 12 -1.69 13.43 5.12
C VAL A 12 -2.33 12.81 3.88
N GLY A 13 -3.40 12.05 4.09
CA GLY A 13 -4.17 11.30 3.10
C GLY A 13 -4.11 9.80 3.32
N ALA A 14 -5.26 9.14 3.47
CA ALA A 14 -5.38 7.68 3.59
C ALA A 14 -5.79 7.00 2.27
N GLY A 15 -5.34 7.57 1.14
CA GLY A 15 -5.43 6.90 -0.16
C GLY A 15 -4.39 5.80 -0.33
N ILE A 16 -4.36 5.18 -1.53
CA ILE A 16 -3.45 4.08 -1.87
C ILE A 16 -2.00 4.41 -1.51
N ALA A 17 -1.50 5.59 -1.91
CA ALA A 17 -0.11 5.99 -1.64
C ALA A 17 0.18 6.19 -0.14
N GLY A 18 -0.74 6.82 0.61
CA GLY A 18 -0.55 7.09 2.04
C GLY A 18 -0.57 5.81 2.88
N LEU A 19 -1.51 4.91 2.61
CA LEU A 19 -1.56 3.60 3.27
C LEU A 19 -0.36 2.72 2.90
N THR A 20 0.05 2.72 1.63
CA THR A 20 1.28 2.03 1.17
C THR A 20 2.50 2.53 1.94
N ALA A 21 2.67 3.85 2.06
CA ALA A 21 3.77 4.44 2.81
C ALA A 21 3.71 4.10 4.30
N ALA A 22 2.52 4.15 4.91
CA ALA A 22 2.34 3.81 6.32
C ALA A 22 2.76 2.36 6.61
N ILE A 23 2.30 1.40 5.81
CA ILE A 23 2.65 -0.02 5.96
C ILE A 23 4.15 -0.23 5.74
N ALA A 24 4.75 0.45 4.75
CA ALA A 24 6.19 0.36 4.50
C ALA A 24 7.01 0.85 5.71
N LEU A 25 6.62 2.00 6.28
CA LEU A 25 7.34 2.65 7.38
C LEU A 25 7.18 1.89 8.72
N GLN A 26 6.03 1.24 8.96
CA GLN A 26 5.80 0.45 10.17
C GLN A 26 6.73 -0.77 10.30
N ARG A 27 7.44 -1.16 9.24
CA ARG A 27 8.41 -2.27 9.27
C ARG A 27 9.74 -1.92 9.94
N TYR A 28 10.00 -0.64 10.17
CA TYR A 28 11.22 -0.18 10.81
C TYR A 28 11.01 0.02 12.31
N VAL A 29 12.07 -0.22 13.08
CA VAL A 29 12.08 0.05 14.52
C VAL A 29 12.16 1.56 14.79
N ASN A 30 11.62 2.00 15.93
CA ASN A 30 11.67 3.39 16.38
C ASN A 30 10.98 4.41 15.45
N ILE A 31 9.97 3.98 14.68
CA ILE A 31 9.10 4.87 13.90
C ILE A 31 7.69 4.87 14.51
N ASP A 32 7.11 6.06 14.65
CA ASP A 32 5.71 6.28 15.04
C ASP A 32 4.97 6.96 13.87
N VAL A 33 4.08 6.22 13.21
CA VAL A 33 3.38 6.68 12.00
C VAL A 33 1.92 6.99 12.30
N HIS A 34 1.51 8.22 11.98
CA HIS A 34 0.12 8.67 12.09
C HIS A 34 -0.40 9.06 10.71
N VAL A 35 -1.55 8.50 10.32
CA VAL A 35 -2.22 8.82 9.05
C VAL A 35 -3.45 9.67 9.34
N TYR A 36 -3.57 10.80 8.64
CA TYR A 36 -4.69 11.72 8.75
C TYR A 36 -5.48 11.74 7.45
N GLU A 37 -6.79 11.56 7.52
CA GLU A 37 -7.68 11.60 6.36
C GLU A 37 -8.89 12.48 6.68
N ARG A 38 -9.34 13.26 5.69
CA ARG A 38 -10.51 14.12 5.83
C ARG A 38 -11.82 13.34 5.74
N ALA A 39 -11.83 12.24 4.97
CA ALA A 39 -12.98 11.37 4.84
C ALA A 39 -13.23 10.65 6.18
N THR A 40 -14.50 10.58 6.58
CA THR A 40 -14.91 9.88 7.81
C THR A 40 -14.83 8.36 7.69
N GLU A 41 -14.70 7.86 6.46
CA GLU A 41 -14.52 6.44 6.15
C GLU A 41 -13.73 6.27 4.85
N LEU A 42 -13.00 5.16 4.75
CA LEU A 42 -12.34 4.76 3.52
C LEU A 42 -13.40 4.26 2.54
N ARG A 43 -13.65 5.02 1.47
CA ARG A 43 -14.53 4.62 0.38
C ARG A 43 -13.73 4.35 -0.87
N GLU A 44 -13.99 3.21 -1.49
CA GLU A 44 -13.62 3.02 -2.88
C GLU A 44 -14.60 3.80 -3.77
N ILE A 45 -14.07 4.50 -4.77
CA ILE A 45 -14.89 5.26 -5.73
C ILE A 45 -15.50 4.32 -6.80
N GLY A 46 -15.43 3.00 -6.60
CA GLY A 46 -15.91 1.97 -7.53
C GLY A 46 -15.13 1.91 -8.85
N ALA A 47 -13.95 2.52 -8.92
CA ALA A 47 -13.13 2.55 -10.12
C ALA A 47 -12.14 1.38 -10.13
N THR A 48 -12.17 0.58 -11.19
CA THR A 48 -11.15 -0.44 -11.44
C THR A 48 -9.84 0.23 -11.86
N ILE A 49 -8.73 -0.19 -11.26
CA ILE A 49 -7.37 0.20 -11.66
C ILE A 49 -6.59 -1.00 -12.17
N ALA A 50 -5.71 -0.79 -13.14
CA ALA A 50 -4.78 -1.81 -13.59
C ALA A 50 -3.50 -1.76 -12.74
N LEU A 51 -3.11 -2.89 -12.16
CA LEU A 51 -1.84 -3.02 -11.45
C LEU A 51 -0.77 -3.65 -12.35
N GLY A 52 0.29 -2.89 -12.64
CA GLY A 52 1.45 -3.42 -13.36
C GLY A 52 2.34 -4.31 -12.48
N PRO A 53 3.36 -4.97 -13.06
CA PRO A 53 4.28 -5.85 -12.33
C PRO A 53 4.96 -5.18 -11.12
N ASN A 54 5.28 -3.89 -11.22
CA ASN A 54 5.91 -3.15 -10.12
C ASN A 54 4.96 -2.90 -8.95
N GLY A 55 3.67 -2.68 -9.24
CA GLY A 55 2.64 -2.59 -8.20
C GLY A 55 2.46 -3.92 -7.49
N LEU A 56 2.40 -5.03 -8.24
CA LEU A 56 2.21 -6.37 -7.67
C LEU A 56 3.37 -6.76 -6.75
N LYS A 57 4.62 -6.54 -7.20
CA LYS A 57 5.83 -6.75 -6.38
C LYS A 57 5.84 -5.88 -5.12
N THR A 58 5.30 -4.66 -5.20
CA THR A 58 5.18 -3.78 -4.03
C THR A 58 4.22 -4.38 -3.00
N LEU A 59 3.05 -4.87 -3.42
CA LEU A 59 2.08 -5.49 -2.50
C LEU A 59 2.61 -6.77 -1.84
N GLU A 60 3.32 -7.61 -2.61
CA GLU A 60 4.03 -8.78 -2.08
C GLU A 60 5.06 -8.36 -1.03
N ARG A 61 5.91 -7.38 -1.36
CA ARG A 61 6.88 -6.84 -0.41
C ARG A 61 6.23 -6.30 0.84
N LEU A 62 5.06 -5.68 0.72
CA LEU A 62 4.27 -5.15 1.84
C LEU A 62 3.52 -6.23 2.62
N GLY A 63 3.51 -7.49 2.17
CA GLY A 63 2.88 -8.61 2.87
C GLY A 63 1.36 -8.58 2.81
N VAL A 64 0.80 -7.89 1.81
CA VAL A 64 -0.65 -7.71 1.61
C VAL A 64 -1.10 -8.26 0.26
N SER A 65 -0.28 -9.08 -0.40
CA SER A 65 -0.61 -9.68 -1.71
C SER A 65 -1.87 -10.54 -1.68
N ASP A 66 -2.18 -11.13 -0.52
CA ASP A 66 -3.22 -12.14 -0.36
C ASP A 66 -4.62 -11.54 -0.45
N VAL A 67 -4.73 -10.21 -0.34
CA VAL A 67 -6.00 -9.50 -0.57
C VAL A 67 -6.43 -9.56 -2.03
N LEU A 68 -5.49 -9.77 -2.97
CA LEU A 68 -5.76 -9.82 -4.41
C LEU A 68 -6.20 -11.21 -4.86
N ASP A 69 -7.32 -11.67 -4.34
CA ASP A 69 -7.98 -12.89 -4.79
C ASP A 69 -8.82 -12.66 -6.07
N ASP A 70 -9.31 -13.76 -6.64
CA ASP A 70 -10.10 -13.74 -7.88
C ASP A 70 -11.49 -13.09 -7.72
N SER A 71 -11.93 -12.80 -6.48
CA SER A 71 -13.20 -12.11 -6.22
C SER A 71 -13.09 -10.60 -6.41
N ILE A 72 -11.89 -10.03 -6.24
CA ILE A 72 -11.66 -8.59 -6.39
C ILE A 72 -10.70 -8.21 -7.53
N ALA A 73 -9.88 -9.16 -8.00
CA ALA A 73 -8.85 -8.91 -9.00
C ALA A 73 -8.94 -9.88 -10.18
N PHE A 74 -8.93 -9.35 -11.40
CA PHE A 74 -8.83 -10.16 -12.61
C PHE A 74 -7.37 -10.17 -13.11
N ARG A 75 -6.81 -11.36 -13.32
CA ARG A 75 -5.49 -11.54 -13.94
C ARG A 75 -5.65 -11.83 -15.43
N ASN A 76 -4.83 -11.17 -16.25
CA ASN A 76 -4.80 -11.45 -17.69
C ASN A 76 -4.43 -12.94 -17.93
N LYS A 77 -5.28 -13.65 -18.67
CA LYS A 77 -5.11 -15.07 -19.03
C LYS A 77 -3.84 -15.38 -19.81
N SER A 78 -3.24 -14.39 -20.46
CA SER A 78 -2.07 -14.58 -21.33
C SER A 78 -0.78 -14.94 -20.58
N GLY A 79 -0.71 -14.73 -19.27
CA GLY A 79 0.51 -14.92 -18.48
C GLY A 79 1.66 -13.98 -18.85
N ARG A 80 1.46 -13.09 -19.84
CA ARG A 80 2.44 -12.11 -20.29
C ARG A 80 2.28 -10.85 -19.44
N PRO A 81 3.35 -10.36 -18.79
CA PRO A 81 3.28 -9.07 -18.13
C PRO A 81 3.01 -7.99 -19.18
N MET A 82 2.07 -7.08 -18.91
CA MET A 82 1.87 -5.87 -19.72
C MET A 82 3.05 -4.93 -19.44
N ILE A 83 4.23 -5.30 -19.94
CA ILE A 83 5.42 -4.48 -19.89
C ILE A 83 5.32 -3.52 -21.07
N TYR A 84 5.11 -2.24 -20.76
CA TYR A 84 5.46 -1.17 -21.69
C TYR A 84 6.96 -0.93 -21.49
N GLN A 85 7.75 -1.18 -22.53
CA GLN A 85 9.15 -0.76 -22.59
C GLN A 85 9.24 0.76 -22.72
#